data_AF-A0A7W6VI52-F1
#
_entry.id   AF-A0A7W6VI52-F1
#
_cell.length_a   1.000
_cell.length_b   1.000
_cell.length_c   1.000
_cell.angle_alpha   90.00
_cell.angle_beta   90.00
_cell.angle_gamma   90.00
#
_symmetry.space_group_name_H-M   'P 1'
#
loop_
_entity.id
_entity.type
_entity.pdbx_description
1 polymer ?
#
loop_
_entity_poly.entity_id
_entity_poly.type
_entity_poly.pdbx_seq_one_letter_code
_entity_poly.pdbx_strand_id
1 'polypeptide(L)'
;MTPAAKRKAVAHLTDHHQMSERRACKAIGFCRMTIRYETRRGDDHDLRERMKALAHERRRFGYRRLHVLLRREGYLVNHKRLFRLYREEKLTVRKRGGRKRAIGTRAPMLIPMAANDRWSLDFVSDQLTDGRRFPVLTVVDDCTRECLGLVANTSLSGLRCRFR
;
A
#
# COMPACT_ATOMS: atom_id res chain seq x y z
N MET A 1 -10.31 2.05 33.85
CA MET A 1 -10.02 0.58 33.94
C MET A 1 -10.66 -0.14 32.75
N THR A 2 -9.91 -0.97 32.01
CA THR A 2 -10.44 -1.75 30.88
C THR A 2 -11.24 -2.98 31.35
N PRO A 3 -12.17 -3.53 30.55
CA PRO A 3 -12.89 -4.77 30.89
C PRO A 3 -11.98 -5.97 31.19
N ALA A 4 -10.83 -6.05 30.51
CA ALA A 4 -9.83 -7.08 30.75
C ALA A 4 -9.17 -6.94 32.14
N ALA A 5 -8.87 -5.72 32.57
CA ALA A 5 -8.34 -5.46 33.91
C ALA A 5 -9.36 -5.84 35.00
N LYS A 6 -10.65 -5.55 34.78
CA LYS A 6 -11.73 -5.93 35.71
C LYS A 6 -11.89 -7.46 35.81
N ARG A 7 -11.78 -8.20 34.71
CA ARG A 7 -11.78 -9.67 34.73
C ARG A 7 -10.60 -10.24 35.53
N LYS A 8 -9.39 -9.71 35.34
CA LYS A 8 -8.21 -10.10 36.12
C LYS A 8 -8.37 -9.80 37.62
N ALA A 9 -8.93 -8.64 37.96
CA ALA A 9 -9.18 -8.26 39.35
C ALA A 9 -10.19 -9.19 40.02
N VAL A 10 -11.26 -9.60 39.33
CA VAL A 10 -12.21 -10.57 39.87
C VAL A 10 -11.58 -11.96 40.03
N ALA A 11 -10.81 -12.43 39.04
CA ALA A 11 -10.06 -13.69 39.17
C ALA A 11 -9.12 -13.67 40.39
N HIS A 12 -8.37 -12.58 40.58
CA HIS A 12 -7.49 -12.42 41.75
C HIS A 12 -8.24 -12.46 43.08
N LEU A 13 -9.41 -11.82 43.17
CA LEU A 13 -10.24 -11.86 44.39
C LEU A 13 -10.81 -13.25 44.68
N THR A 14 -11.14 -14.01 43.65
CA THR A 14 -11.63 -15.38 43.80
C THR A 14 -10.50 -16.34 44.19
N ASP A 15 -9.35 -16.25 43.54
CA ASP A 15 -8.22 -17.17 43.74
C ASP A 15 -7.44 -16.88 45.04
N HIS A 16 -7.12 -15.62 45.34
CA HIS A 16 -6.28 -15.26 46.49
C HIS A 16 -7.07 -14.98 47.77
N HIS A 17 -8.33 -14.54 47.66
CA HIS A 17 -9.16 -14.16 48.82
C HIS A 17 -10.35 -15.10 49.03
N GLN A 18 -10.43 -16.23 48.30
CA GLN A 18 -11.48 -17.24 48.39
C GLN A 18 -12.91 -16.64 48.30
N MET A 19 -13.04 -15.50 47.61
CA MET A 19 -14.32 -14.82 47.47
C MET A 19 -15.17 -15.50 46.41
N SER A 20 -16.45 -15.73 46.71
CA SER A 20 -17.39 -16.17 45.67
C SER A 20 -17.43 -15.18 44.51
N GLU A 21 -17.59 -15.69 43.28
CA GLU A 21 -17.67 -14.88 42.05
C GLU A 21 -18.66 -13.70 42.21
N ARG A 22 -19.79 -13.95 42.90
CA ARG A 22 -20.80 -12.93 43.22
C ARG A 22 -20.25 -11.80 44.10
N ARG A 23 -19.48 -12.13 45.15
CA ARG A 23 -18.90 -11.16 46.08
C ARG A 23 -17.77 -10.37 45.40
N ALA A 24 -16.93 -11.04 44.64
CA ALA A 24 -15.84 -10.41 43.86
C ALA A 24 -16.39 -9.46 42.77
N CYS A 25 -17.41 -9.88 42.01
CA CYS A 25 -18.09 -9.02 41.03
C CYS A 25 -18.76 -7.79 41.66
N LYS A 26 -19.36 -7.94 42.86
CA LYS A 26 -19.98 -6.82 43.58
C LYS A 26 -18.93 -5.81 44.07
N ALA A 27 -17.79 -6.29 44.58
CA ALA A 27 -16.69 -5.43 45.03
C ALA A 27 -16.07 -4.60 43.89
N ILE A 28 -15.93 -5.19 42.70
CA ILE A 28 -15.35 -4.53 41.52
C ILE A 28 -16.40 -3.73 40.71
N GLY A 29 -17.70 -3.91 40.98
CA GLY A 29 -18.79 -3.29 40.20
C GLY A 29 -18.82 -3.77 38.75
N PHE A 30 -18.73 -5.10 38.54
CA PHE A 30 -18.68 -5.70 37.20
C PHE A 30 -19.75 -6.78 37.00
N CYS A 31 -20.33 -6.86 35.81
CA CYS A 31 -21.41 -7.81 35.52
C CYS A 31 -20.89 -9.24 35.36
N ARG A 32 -21.50 -10.19 36.07
CA ARG A 32 -21.18 -11.63 36.03
C ARG A 32 -21.29 -12.23 34.63
N MET A 33 -22.27 -11.80 33.82
CA MET A 33 -22.42 -12.29 32.44
C MET A 33 -21.18 -11.99 31.60
N THR A 34 -20.56 -10.82 31.83
CA THR A 34 -19.33 -10.42 31.14
C THR A 34 -18.12 -11.22 31.62
N ILE A 35 -18.11 -11.74 32.85
CA ILE A 35 -17.05 -12.63 33.35
C ILE A 35 -17.18 -14.02 32.74
N ARG A 36 -18.40 -14.55 32.71
CA ARG A 36 -18.70 -15.87 32.15
C ARG A 36 -18.66 -15.92 30.62
N TYR A 37 -18.60 -14.77 29.97
CA TYR A 37 -18.52 -14.70 28.52
C TYR A 37 -17.16 -15.21 28.02
N GLU A 38 -17.19 -16.40 27.44
CA GLU A 38 -16.09 -16.98 26.68
C GLU A 38 -16.30 -16.75 25.19
N THR A 39 -15.27 -16.22 24.52
CA THR A 39 -15.29 -16.12 23.06
C THR A 39 -15.18 -17.50 22.44
N ARG A 40 -16.31 -18.03 21.95
CA ARG A 40 -16.33 -19.20 21.09
C ARG A 40 -15.90 -18.79 19.68
N ARG A 41 -14.68 -19.15 19.28
CA ARG A 41 -14.26 -19.08 17.88
C ARG A 41 -14.58 -20.44 17.27
N GLY A 42 -15.48 -20.48 16.30
CA GLY A 42 -15.73 -21.71 15.54
C GLY A 42 -14.47 -22.15 14.80
N ASP A 43 -14.39 -23.44 14.49
CA ASP A 43 -13.26 -23.96 13.72
C ASP A 43 -13.25 -23.28 12.34
N ASP A 44 -12.19 -22.50 12.11
CA ASP A 44 -11.97 -21.77 10.87
C ASP A 44 -11.06 -22.59 9.92
N HIS A 45 -10.66 -23.82 10.29
CA HIS A 45 -9.64 -24.60 9.59
C HIS A 45 -9.98 -24.85 8.13
N ASP A 46 -11.14 -25.46 7.84
CA ASP A 46 -11.55 -25.79 6.47
C ASP A 46 -11.64 -24.55 5.57
N LEU A 47 -12.17 -23.46 6.13
CA LEU A 47 -12.29 -22.19 5.42
C LEU A 47 -10.91 -21.59 5.12
N ARG A 48 -9.96 -21.68 6.06
CA ARG A 48 -8.58 -21.20 5.88
C ARG A 48 -7.89 -22.00 4.78
N GLU A 49 -7.96 -23.33 4.83
CA GLU A 49 -7.32 -24.19 3.84
C GLU A 49 -7.90 -23.96 2.43
N ARG A 50 -9.23 -23.87 2.31
CA ARG A 50 -9.86 -23.57 1.02
C ARG A 50 -9.48 -22.19 0.50
N MET A 51 -9.48 -21.18 1.37
CA MET A 51 -9.06 -19.82 1.02
C MET A 51 -7.60 -19.77 0.56
N LYS A 52 -6.69 -20.49 1.23
CA LYS A 52 -5.27 -20.59 0.84
C LYS A 52 -5.11 -21.24 -0.52
N ALA A 53 -5.85 -22.31 -0.80
CA ALA A 53 -5.82 -22.98 -2.10
C ALA A 53 -6.21 -22.03 -3.23
N LEU A 54 -7.34 -21.31 -3.08
CA LEU A 54 -7.79 -20.31 -4.06
C LEU A 54 -6.81 -19.15 -4.21
N ALA A 55 -6.18 -18.70 -3.12
CA ALA A 55 -5.17 -17.64 -3.18
C ALA A 55 -3.89 -18.09 -3.91
N HIS A 56 -3.50 -19.36 -3.78
CA HIS A 56 -2.36 -19.93 -4.50
C HIS A 56 -2.66 -20.11 -5.99
N GLU A 57 -3.84 -20.58 -6.34
CA GLU A 57 -4.29 -20.73 -7.74
C GLU A 57 -4.44 -19.37 -8.44
N ARG A 58 -4.90 -18.34 -7.70
CA ARG A 58 -5.17 -17.00 -8.21
C ARG A 58 -4.44 -15.93 -7.40
N ARG A 59 -3.10 -15.93 -7.46
CA ARG A 59 -2.19 -15.02 -6.70
C ARG A 59 -2.48 -13.52 -6.81
N ARG A 60 -3.25 -13.08 -7.82
CA ARG A 60 -3.62 -11.67 -8.02
C ARG A 60 -4.94 -11.27 -7.37
N PHE A 61 -5.69 -12.22 -6.82
CA PHE A 61 -7.01 -11.96 -6.28
C PHE A 61 -6.90 -11.55 -4.82
N GLY A 62 -7.43 -10.35 -4.51
CA GLY A 62 -7.61 -9.92 -3.13
C GLY A 62 -8.83 -10.56 -2.47
N TYR A 63 -8.99 -10.31 -1.18
CA TYR A 63 -10.06 -10.90 -0.35
C TYR A 63 -11.47 -10.74 -0.92
N ARG A 64 -11.78 -9.64 -1.62
CA ARG A 64 -13.11 -9.42 -2.23
C ARG A 64 -13.41 -10.43 -3.35
N ARG A 65 -12.42 -10.75 -4.19
CA ARG A 65 -12.59 -11.75 -5.25
C ARG A 65 -12.62 -13.17 -4.69
N LEU A 66 -11.77 -13.45 -3.69
CA LEU A 66 -11.80 -14.72 -2.97
C LEU A 66 -13.15 -14.95 -2.27
N HIS A 67 -13.76 -13.89 -1.70
CA HIS A 67 -15.09 -13.96 -1.09
C HIS A 67 -16.16 -14.41 -2.08
N VAL A 68 -16.14 -13.89 -3.30
CA VAL A 68 -17.09 -14.28 -4.35
C VAL A 68 -16.89 -15.73 -4.76
N LEU A 69 -15.64 -16.19 -4.89
CA LEU A 69 -15.33 -17.58 -5.23
C LEU A 69 -15.81 -18.55 -4.14
N LEU A 70 -15.47 -18.25 -2.88
CA LEU A 70 -15.92 -19.04 -1.74
C LEU A 70 -17.44 -19.08 -1.63
N ARG A 71 -18.12 -17.96 -1.92
CA ARG A 71 -19.58 -17.91 -1.94
C ARG A 71 -20.20 -18.79 -3.04
N ARG A 72 -19.54 -18.89 -4.21
CA ARG A 72 -19.97 -19.79 -5.30
C ARG A 72 -19.79 -21.26 -4.93
N GLU A 73 -18.81 -21.58 -4.10
CA GLU A 73 -18.57 -22.92 -3.56
C GLU A 73 -19.46 -23.25 -2.34
N GLY A 74 -20.37 -22.36 -1.94
CA GLY A 74 -21.32 -22.59 -0.85
C GLY A 74 -20.88 -22.07 0.53
N TYR A 75 -19.70 -21.46 0.65
CA TYR A 75 -19.25 -20.88 1.92
C TYR A 75 -19.96 -19.55 2.23
N LEU A 76 -20.95 -19.58 3.11
CA LEU A 76 -21.70 -18.41 3.59
C LEU A 76 -20.94 -17.67 4.71
N VAL A 77 -19.84 -17.02 4.35
CA VAL A 77 -18.98 -16.31 5.32
C VAL A 77 -19.16 -14.79 5.18
N ASN A 78 -19.28 -14.10 6.31
CA ASN A 78 -19.27 -12.64 6.33
C ASN A 78 -17.91 -12.10 5.84
N HIS A 79 -17.95 -11.08 4.97
CA HIS A 79 -16.76 -10.41 4.43
C HIS A 79 -15.79 -9.91 5.52
N LYS A 80 -16.29 -9.50 6.70
CA LYS A 80 -15.45 -9.07 7.84
C LYS A 80 -14.65 -10.25 8.41
N ARG A 81 -15.28 -11.42 8.56
CA ARG A 81 -14.62 -12.66 9.03
C ARG A 81 -13.59 -13.11 8.01
N LEU A 82 -13.93 -13.13 6.71
CA LEU A 82 -12.98 -13.49 5.67
C LEU A 82 -11.77 -12.54 5.62
N PHE A 83 -12.01 -11.23 5.73
CA PHE A 83 -10.92 -10.25 5.73
C PHE A 83 -9.97 -10.43 6.92
N ARG A 84 -10.51 -10.76 8.11
CA ARG A 84 -9.70 -11.10 9.28
C ARG A 84 -8.82 -12.31 9.01
N LEU A 85 -9.40 -13.41 8.54
CA LEU A 85 -8.67 -14.64 8.20
C LEU A 85 -7.60 -14.39 7.12
N TYR A 86 -7.96 -13.66 6.07
CA TYR A 86 -7.04 -13.30 5.00
C TYR A 86 -5.81 -12.51 5.48
N ARG A 87 -6.00 -11.60 6.46
CA ARG A 87 -4.89 -10.88 7.10
C ARG A 87 -4.05 -11.77 8.01
N GLU A 88 -4.68 -12.65 8.79
CA GLU A 88 -4.00 -13.62 9.64
C GLU A 88 -3.13 -14.58 8.82
N GLU A 89 -3.63 -15.03 7.66
CA GLU A 89 -2.91 -15.90 6.72
C GLU A 89 -1.91 -15.15 5.81
N LYS A 90 -1.71 -13.84 6.01
CA LYS A 90 -0.76 -12.99 5.27
C LYS A 90 -0.92 -13.05 3.73
N LEU A 91 -2.14 -13.27 3.24
CA LEU A 91 -2.44 -13.44 1.80
C LEU A 91 -2.47 -12.11 1.01
N THR A 92 -2.00 -11.01 1.59
CA THR A 92 -2.08 -9.67 0.97
C THR A 92 -1.34 -9.62 -0.37
N VAL A 93 -2.08 -9.37 -1.45
CA VAL A 93 -1.53 -9.16 -2.79
C VAL A 93 -0.53 -8.00 -2.78
N ARG A 94 0.72 -8.29 -3.17
CA ARG A 94 1.77 -7.29 -3.28
C ARG A 94 1.47 -6.34 -4.44
N LYS A 95 1.63 -5.03 -4.21
CA LYS A 95 1.59 -4.04 -5.28
C LYS A 95 2.74 -4.31 -6.25
N ARG A 96 2.47 -4.24 -7.55
CA ARG A 96 3.50 -4.37 -8.58
C ARG A 96 4.53 -3.25 -8.37
N GLY A 97 5.80 -3.62 -8.15
CA GLY A 97 6.89 -2.64 -8.23
C GLY A 97 6.90 -2.02 -9.61
N GLY A 98 7.10 -0.70 -9.69
CA GLY A 98 7.25 -0.01 -10.97
C GLY A 98 8.30 -0.70 -11.84
N ARG A 99 8.13 -0.65 -13.16
CA ARG A 99 9.11 -1.21 -14.11
C ARG A 99 10.47 -0.58 -13.78
N LYS A 100 11.40 -1.38 -13.23
CA LYS A 100 12.77 -0.94 -13.03
C LYS A 100 13.33 -0.62 -14.41
N ARG A 101 13.54 0.67 -14.72
CA ARG A 101 14.30 1.05 -15.92
C ARG A 101 15.68 0.43 -15.74
N ALA A 102 16.19 -0.23 -16.78
CA ALA A 102 17.56 -0.73 -16.75
C ALA A 102 18.46 0.49 -16.52
N ILE A 103 19.07 0.56 -15.34
CA ILE A 103 20.16 1.48 -15.08
C ILE A 103 21.34 0.80 -15.77
N GLY A 104 21.39 0.94 -17.11
CA GLY A 104 22.58 0.52 -17.84
C GLY A 104 23.81 1.21 -17.24
N THR A 105 24.97 0.59 -17.41
CA THR A 105 26.26 1.19 -17.05
C THR A 105 26.38 2.54 -17.76
N ARG A 106 26.04 3.63 -17.07
CA ARG A 106 26.23 4.97 -17.62
C ARG A 106 27.73 5.13 -17.77
N ALA A 107 28.20 5.21 -19.02
CA ALA A 107 29.56 5.66 -19.27
C ALA A 107 29.75 6.99 -18.52
N PRO A 108 30.92 7.21 -17.88
CA PRO A 108 31.19 8.48 -17.22
C PRO A 108 30.99 9.61 -18.23
N MET A 109 30.17 10.60 -17.86
CA MET A 109 29.92 11.74 -18.74
C MET A 109 31.21 12.55 -18.86
N LEU A 110 31.65 12.78 -20.10
CA LEU A 110 32.76 13.70 -20.41
C LEU A 110 32.40 15.10 -19.92
N ILE A 111 33.28 15.70 -19.12
CA ILE A 111 33.13 17.06 -18.59
C ILE A 111 33.71 18.01 -19.65
N PRO A 112 32.93 18.99 -20.17
CA PRO A 112 33.46 20.00 -21.10
C PRO A 112 34.49 20.89 -20.40
N MET A 113 35.52 21.34 -21.12
CA MET A 113 36.63 22.11 -20.55
C MET A 113 36.53 23.61 -20.85
N ALA A 114 35.81 23.99 -21.90
CA ALA A 114 35.55 25.36 -22.29
C ALA A 114 34.06 25.58 -22.63
N ALA A 115 33.66 26.87 -22.60
CA ALA A 115 32.35 27.29 -23.06
C ALA A 115 32.16 26.94 -24.55
N ASN A 116 30.95 26.50 -24.92
CA ASN A 116 30.58 26.03 -26.25
C ASN A 116 31.23 24.72 -26.73
N ASP A 117 31.94 23.99 -25.86
CA ASP A 117 32.45 22.65 -26.19
C ASP A 117 31.32 21.64 -26.36
N ARG A 118 30.23 21.81 -25.59
CA ARG A 118 29.12 20.87 -25.54
C ARG A 118 27.82 21.55 -25.14
N TRP A 119 26.77 21.30 -25.91
CA TRP A 119 25.43 21.74 -25.60
C TRP A 119 24.53 20.55 -25.26
N SER A 120 23.76 20.70 -24.19
CA SER A 120 22.65 19.81 -23.88
C SER A 120 21.35 20.41 -24.39
N LEU A 121 20.53 19.55 -25.00
CA LEU A 121 19.20 19.90 -25.46
C LEU A 121 18.18 19.10 -24.64
N ASP A 122 17.18 19.80 -24.10
CA ASP A 122 16.07 19.16 -23.41
C ASP A 122 14.73 19.76 -23.85
N PHE A 123 13.64 19.03 -23.62
CA PHE A 123 12.29 19.50 -23.88
C PHE A 123 11.54 19.61 -22.56
N VAL A 124 11.21 20.85 -22.20
CA VAL A 124 10.29 21.14 -21.11
C VAL A 124 8.90 21.35 -21.72
N SER A 125 7.84 20.88 -21.07
CA SER A 125 6.47 21.14 -21.52
C SER A 125 5.75 21.97 -20.47
N ASP A 126 5.06 23.01 -20.92
CA ASP A 126 4.16 23.80 -20.07
C ASP A 126 2.74 23.82 -20.65
N GLN A 127 1.79 24.37 -19.90
CA GLN A 127 0.37 24.39 -20.24
C GLN A 127 -0.20 25.80 -20.17
N LEU A 128 -0.91 26.20 -21.23
CA LEU A 128 -1.67 27.45 -21.26
C LEU A 128 -2.91 27.35 -20.36
N THR A 129 -3.50 28.50 -20.04
CA THR A 129 -4.72 28.60 -19.21
C THR A 129 -5.92 27.86 -19.79
N ASP A 130 -5.92 27.60 -21.10
CA ASP A 130 -6.96 26.82 -21.80
C ASP A 130 -6.69 25.30 -21.83
N GLY A 131 -5.63 24.83 -21.17
CA GLY A 131 -5.27 23.41 -21.07
C GLY A 131 -4.42 22.88 -22.22
N ARG A 132 -4.14 23.68 -23.27
CA ARG A 132 -3.25 23.26 -24.36
C ARG A 132 -1.80 23.22 -23.86
N ARG A 133 -1.12 22.10 -24.12
CA ARG A 133 0.30 21.93 -23.79
C ARG A 133 1.17 22.41 -24.95
N PHE A 134 2.26 23.08 -24.64
CA PHE A 134 3.27 23.47 -25.63
C PHE A 134 4.67 23.04 -25.14
N PRO A 135 5.46 22.38 -25.99
CA PRO A 135 6.86 22.11 -25.69
C PRO A 135 7.73 23.36 -25.87
N VAL A 136 8.75 23.44 -25.05
CA VAL A 136 9.84 24.42 -25.11
C VAL A 136 11.14 23.63 -25.22
N LEU A 137 11.85 23.85 -26.33
CA LEU A 137 13.20 23.33 -26.50
C LEU A 137 14.16 24.25 -25.75
N THR A 138 14.91 23.69 -24.82
CA THR A 138 15.96 24.38 -24.07
C THR A 138 17.33 23.95 -24.60
N VAL A 139 18.17 24.92 -24.93
CA VAL A 139 19.57 24.71 -25.27
C VAL A 139 20.41 25.31 -24.15
N VAL A 140 21.24 24.48 -23.53
CA VAL A 140 22.07 24.85 -22.39
C VAL A 140 23.51 24.47 -22.67
N ASP A 141 24.43 25.39 -22.38
CA ASP A 141 25.86 25.10 -22.39
C ASP A 141 26.23 24.25 -21.17
N ASP A 142 26.87 23.11 -21.38
CA ASP A 142 27.18 22.18 -20.29
C ASP A 142 28.30 22.70 -19.37
N CYS A 143 29.16 23.59 -19.85
CA CYS A 143 30.29 24.16 -19.11
C CYS A 143 29.86 25.35 -18.25
N THR A 144 29.22 26.37 -18.85
CA THR A 144 28.81 27.60 -18.17
C THR A 144 27.45 27.48 -17.49
N ARG A 145 26.63 26.47 -17.87
CA ARG A 145 25.22 26.32 -17.46
C ARG A 145 24.33 27.47 -17.91
N GLU A 146 24.77 28.27 -18.88
CA GLU A 146 23.98 29.34 -19.46
C GLU A 146 22.96 28.77 -20.45
N CYS A 147 21.78 29.39 -20.47
CA CYS A 147 20.75 29.06 -21.45
C CYS A 147 21.05 29.83 -22.74
N LEU A 148 21.48 29.11 -23.77
CA LEU A 148 21.81 29.67 -25.07
C LEU A 148 20.57 29.99 -25.90
N GLY A 149 19.46 29.27 -25.67
CA GLY A 149 18.22 29.51 -26.39
C GLY A 149 17.02 28.75 -25.83
N LEU A 150 15.86 29.40 -25.94
CA LEU A 150 14.55 28.82 -25.64
C LEU A 150 13.66 28.97 -26.87
N VAL A 151 13.17 27.84 -27.38
CA VAL A 151 12.24 27.84 -28.52
C VAL A 151 10.93 27.21 -28.07
N ALA A 152 9.94 28.04 -27.79
CA ALA A 152 8.58 27.62 -27.46
C ALA A 152 7.72 27.56 -28.72
N ASN A 153 6.97 26.47 -28.90
CA ASN A 153 5.99 26.39 -29.99
C ASN A 153 4.86 25.42 -29.63
N THR A 154 3.72 25.56 -30.29
CA THR A 154 2.58 24.63 -30.17
C THR A 154 2.93 23.22 -30.67
N SER A 155 3.86 23.12 -31.63
CA SER A 155 4.48 21.86 -32.03
C SER A 155 5.91 22.07 -32.50
N LEU A 156 6.83 21.19 -32.08
CA LEU A 156 8.23 21.20 -32.48
C LEU A 156 8.53 19.91 -33.27
N SER A 157 8.29 19.97 -34.58
CA SER A 157 8.68 18.90 -35.51
C SER A 157 10.19 18.90 -35.76
N GLY A 158 10.80 17.75 -36.10
CA GLY A 158 12.25 17.65 -36.31
C GLY A 158 12.86 18.60 -37.36
N LEU A 159 12.06 19.09 -38.32
CA LEU A 159 12.49 20.14 -39.26
C LEU A 159 12.75 21.50 -38.60
N ARG A 160 12.03 21.81 -37.51
CA ARG A 160 12.14 23.06 -36.74
C ARG A 160 13.20 22.99 -35.64
N CYS A 161 13.73 21.80 -35.35
CA CYS A 161 14.81 21.58 -34.38
C CYS A 161 16.19 21.46 -35.07
N ARG A 162 16.32 21.86 -36.33
CA ARG A 162 17.61 21.91 -37.03
C ARG A 162 18.33 23.21 -36.67
N PHE A 163 19.36 23.11 -35.84
CA PHE A 163 20.34 24.16 -35.67
C PHE A 163 21.30 24.09 -36.87
N ARG A 164 21.42 25.20 -37.61
CA ARG A 164 22.32 25.34 -38.75
C ARG A 164 23.66 25.89 -38.30
#